data_AF-A0A091B639-F1
#
_entry.id   AF-A0A091B639-F1
#
_cell.length_a   1.000
_cell.length_b   1.000
_cell.length_c   1.000
_cell.angle_alpha   90.00
_cell.angle_beta   90.00
_cell.angle_gamma   90.00
#
_symmetry.space_group_name_H-M   'P 1'
#
loop_
_entity.id
_entity.type
_entity.pdbx_description
1 polymer ?
#
loop_
_entity_poly.entity_id
_entity_poly.type
_entity_poly.pdbx_seq_one_letter_code
_entity_poly.pdbx_strand_id
1 'polypeptide(L)'
;MVFGLATLAGVALVWMGAVDMRETGRSGSPWLALGLFPALLCPIAFVHYLRMIPVFRDLQGGRSAIARWTVPAEEFDRFREEQQRIPAASILVNFYRPPKDTPASGVEVIFSDRGVLVGDGYFPLSPTGKRRLQSVAYVASDPPTIEFGMVITTSVRTSSLTYATQRALETLRVPVATDARRQAGEVVDRFQSAIDRG
;
A
#
# COMPACT_ATOMS: atom_id res chain seq x y z
N MET A 1 12.38 -0.98 -13.68
CA MET A 1 13.67 -1.35 -14.33
C MET A 1 14.52 -2.26 -13.45
N VAL A 2 14.79 -1.89 -12.19
CA VAL A 2 15.62 -2.67 -11.25
C VAL A 2 15.18 -4.13 -11.07
N PHE A 3 13.87 -4.39 -10.89
CA PHE A 3 13.37 -5.76 -10.73
C PHE A 3 13.55 -6.64 -11.98
N GLY A 4 13.46 -6.07 -13.19
CA GLY A 4 13.68 -6.82 -14.43
C GLY A 4 15.14 -7.25 -14.59
N LEU A 5 16.07 -6.34 -14.27
CA LEU A 5 17.51 -6.64 -14.25
C LEU A 5 17.86 -7.67 -13.16
N ALA A 6 17.26 -7.55 -11.98
CA ALA A 6 17.45 -8.51 -10.89
C ALA A 6 16.94 -9.92 -11.25
N THR A 7 15.79 -10.03 -11.93
CA THR A 7 15.30 -11.31 -12.47
C THR A 7 16.31 -11.92 -13.43
N LEU A 8 16.80 -11.15 -14.40
CA LEU A 8 17.76 -11.64 -15.39
C LEU A 8 19.08 -12.09 -14.75
N ALA A 9 19.59 -11.31 -13.79
CA ALA A 9 20.77 -11.68 -13.02
C ALA A 9 20.54 -12.95 -12.19
N GLY A 10 19.36 -13.09 -11.57
CA GLY A 10 18.97 -14.30 -10.84
C GLY A 10 18.93 -15.55 -11.74
N VAL A 11 18.32 -15.44 -12.91
CA VAL A 11 18.27 -16.54 -13.91
C VAL A 11 19.68 -16.90 -14.39
N ALA A 12 20.55 -15.92 -14.63
CA ALA A 12 21.94 -16.16 -15.03
C ALA A 12 22.74 -16.89 -13.92
N LEU A 13 22.54 -16.53 -12.65
CA LEU A 13 23.16 -17.19 -11.51
C LEU A 13 22.66 -18.63 -11.31
N VAL A 14 21.36 -18.87 -11.49
CA VAL A 14 20.76 -20.21 -11.49
C VAL A 14 21.37 -21.06 -12.61
N TRP A 15 21.50 -20.49 -13.82
CA TRP A 15 22.13 -21.16 -14.95
C TRP A 15 23.61 -21.49 -14.67
N MET A 16 24.40 -20.54 -14.18
CA MET A 16 25.81 -20.76 -13.80
C MET A 16 25.95 -21.84 -12.71
N GLY A 17 25.12 -21.83 -11.68
CA GLY A 17 25.16 -22.85 -10.64
C GLY A 17 24.76 -24.25 -11.16
N ALA A 18 23.86 -24.33 -12.15
CA ALA A 18 23.50 -25.59 -12.79
C ALA A 18 24.64 -26.14 -13.67
N VAL A 19 25.40 -25.27 -14.34
CA VAL A 19 26.61 -25.64 -15.10
C VAL A 19 27.72 -26.09 -14.14
N ASP A 20 27.99 -25.33 -13.08
CA ASP A 20 28.98 -25.66 -12.04
C ASP A 20 28.71 -27.02 -11.37
N MET A 21 27.44 -27.34 -11.07
CA MET A 21 27.07 -28.67 -10.55
C MET A 21 27.31 -29.79 -11.56
N ARG A 22 27.08 -29.55 -12.86
CA ARG A 22 27.35 -30.53 -13.92
C ARG A 22 28.85 -30.79 -14.09
N GLU A 23 29.68 -29.76 -13.97
CA GLU A 23 31.13 -29.87 -14.15
C GLU A 23 31.84 -30.43 -12.92
N THR A 24 31.41 -30.07 -11.70
CA THR A 24 32.07 -30.48 -10.46
C THR A 24 31.49 -31.76 -9.84
N GLY A 25 30.35 -32.26 -10.32
CA GLY A 25 29.66 -33.43 -9.78
C GLY A 25 29.12 -33.23 -8.35
N ARG A 26 29.12 -32.00 -7.84
CA ARG A 26 28.61 -31.66 -6.51
C ARG A 26 27.09 -31.58 -6.52
N SER A 27 26.48 -31.96 -5.39
CA SER A 27 25.03 -31.94 -5.21
C SER A 27 24.44 -30.54 -4.94
N GLY A 28 25.27 -29.49 -4.88
CA GLY A 28 24.81 -28.12 -4.65
C GLY A 28 25.83 -27.08 -5.05
N SER A 29 25.34 -25.91 -5.47
CA SER A 29 26.16 -24.74 -5.81
C SER A 29 25.65 -23.48 -5.07
N PRO A 30 26.53 -22.68 -4.44
CA PRO A 30 26.15 -21.41 -3.81
C PRO A 30 25.45 -20.45 -4.77
N TRP A 31 25.78 -20.51 -6.07
CA TRP A 31 25.20 -19.67 -7.12
C TRP A 31 23.72 -19.97 -7.36
N LEU A 32 23.32 -21.24 -7.24
CA LEU A 32 21.93 -21.66 -7.33
C LEU A 32 21.11 -21.10 -6.18
N ALA A 33 21.61 -21.20 -4.94
CA ALA A 33 20.93 -20.66 -3.76
C ALA A 33 20.76 -19.13 -3.84
N LEU A 34 21.79 -18.43 -4.32
CA LEU A 34 21.77 -16.97 -4.46
C LEU A 34 20.87 -16.49 -5.61
N GLY A 35 20.82 -17.23 -6.72
CA GLY A 35 20.03 -16.86 -7.90
C GLY A 35 18.54 -17.21 -7.80
N LEU A 36 18.17 -18.23 -7.02
CA LEU A 36 16.80 -18.72 -6.95
C LEU A 36 15.83 -17.68 -6.40
N PHE A 37 16.23 -16.94 -5.36
CA PHE A 37 15.42 -15.93 -4.71
C PHE A 37 15.02 -14.77 -5.65
N PRO A 38 15.97 -14.08 -6.32
CA PRO A 38 15.62 -13.06 -7.31
C PRO A 38 14.89 -13.65 -8.53
N ALA A 39 15.24 -14.86 -8.98
CA ALA A 39 14.56 -15.49 -10.12
C ALA A 39 13.07 -15.79 -9.85
N LEU A 40 12.68 -16.10 -8.61
CA LEU A 40 11.29 -16.41 -8.26
C LEU A 40 10.48 -15.18 -7.83
N LEU A 41 11.05 -14.31 -6.99
CA LEU A 41 10.28 -13.22 -6.38
C LEU A 41 10.27 -11.93 -7.22
N CYS A 42 11.35 -11.64 -7.95
CA CYS A 42 11.40 -10.42 -8.76
C CYS A 42 10.37 -10.40 -9.91
N PRO A 43 10.06 -11.51 -10.61
CA PRO A 43 8.98 -11.53 -11.59
C PRO A 43 7.61 -11.20 -10.99
N ILE A 44 7.30 -11.74 -9.81
CA ILE A 44 6.02 -11.51 -9.13
C ILE A 44 5.89 -10.02 -8.77
N ALA A 45 6.94 -9.46 -8.15
CA ALA A 45 6.99 -8.04 -7.82
C ALA A 45 6.92 -7.15 -9.08
N PHE A 46 7.59 -7.56 -10.16
CA PHE A 46 7.61 -6.83 -11.43
C PHE A 46 6.24 -6.81 -12.11
N VAL A 47 5.55 -7.95 -12.19
CA VAL A 47 4.18 -8.02 -12.73
C VAL A 47 3.22 -7.20 -11.88
N HIS A 48 3.35 -7.26 -10.56
CA HIS A 48 2.55 -6.42 -9.66
C HIS A 48 2.80 -4.93 -9.90
N TYR A 49 4.07 -4.52 -10.03
CA TYR A 49 4.45 -3.14 -10.38
C TYR A 49 3.84 -2.70 -11.72
N LEU A 50 3.96 -3.52 -12.77
CA LEU A 50 3.41 -3.20 -14.09
C LEU A 50 1.88 -3.03 -14.06
N ARG A 51 1.16 -3.82 -13.24
CA ARG A 51 -0.28 -3.68 -13.06
C ARG A 51 -0.68 -2.39 -12.34
N MET A 52 0.20 -1.84 -11.50
CA MET A 52 -0.07 -0.61 -10.75
C MET A 52 0.15 0.66 -11.60
N ILE A 53 1.12 0.66 -12.52
CA ILE A 53 1.41 1.82 -13.40
C ILE A 53 0.15 2.45 -14.03
N PRO A 54 -0.75 1.71 -14.69
CA PRO A 54 -1.93 2.32 -15.29
C PRO A 54 -2.85 2.97 -14.25
N VAL A 55 -3.01 2.37 -13.06
CA VAL A 55 -3.82 2.92 -11.97
C VAL A 55 -3.27 4.27 -11.51
N PHE A 56 -1.94 4.34 -11.27
CA PHE A 56 -1.29 5.60 -10.91
C PHE A 56 -1.45 6.66 -12.00
N ARG A 57 -1.22 6.28 -13.26
CA ARG A 57 -1.33 7.21 -14.40
C ARG A 57 -2.75 7.72 -14.59
N ASP A 58 -3.75 6.85 -14.40
CA ASP A 58 -5.16 7.21 -14.51
C ASP A 58 -5.61 8.14 -13.38
N LEU A 59 -5.13 7.89 -12.16
CA LEU A 59 -5.35 8.75 -10.99
C LEU A 59 -4.70 10.11 -11.16
N GLN A 60 -3.40 10.15 -11.47
CA GLN A 60 -2.66 11.40 -11.66
C GLN A 60 -3.22 12.21 -12.84
N GLY A 61 -3.62 11.52 -13.90
CA GLY A 61 -4.29 12.12 -15.06
C GLY A 61 -5.77 12.47 -14.83
N GLY A 62 -6.32 12.22 -13.65
CA GLY A 62 -7.69 12.59 -13.26
C GLY A 62 -8.81 11.73 -13.87
N ARG A 63 -8.51 10.70 -14.67
CA ARG A 63 -9.51 9.90 -15.39
C ARG A 63 -10.43 9.09 -14.48
N SER A 64 -9.92 8.66 -13.34
CA SER A 64 -10.64 7.87 -12.34
C SER A 64 -10.74 8.60 -10.99
N ALA A 65 -10.47 9.90 -10.97
CA ALA A 65 -10.48 10.69 -9.76
C ALA A 65 -11.92 11.09 -9.41
N ILE A 66 -12.40 10.68 -8.24
CA ILE A 66 -13.69 11.12 -7.67
C ILE A 66 -13.52 12.38 -6.83
N ALA A 67 -12.33 12.57 -6.25
CA ALA A 67 -11.95 13.77 -5.52
C ALA A 67 -10.45 14.00 -5.58
N ARG A 68 -10.05 15.26 -5.51
CA ARG A 68 -8.64 15.69 -5.56
C ARG A 68 -8.47 16.98 -4.80
N TRP A 69 -7.51 17.02 -3.89
CA TRP A 69 -7.08 18.25 -3.21
C TRP A 69 -5.59 18.18 -2.90
N THR A 70 -5.00 19.34 -2.61
CA THR A 70 -3.61 19.44 -2.16
C THR A 70 -3.62 19.94 -0.74
N VAL A 71 -3.04 19.16 0.18
CA VAL A 71 -2.87 19.56 1.57
C VAL A 71 -1.65 20.47 1.66
N PRO A 72 -1.78 21.74 2.09
CA PRO A 72 -0.65 22.64 2.24
C PRO A 72 0.44 22.05 3.14
N ALA A 73 1.71 22.42 2.89
CA ALA A 73 2.84 21.87 3.63
C ALA A 73 2.68 22.03 5.16
N GLU A 74 2.24 23.20 5.62
CA GLU A 74 1.99 23.49 7.03
C GLU A 74 0.89 22.62 7.66
N GLU A 75 -0.19 22.36 6.92
CA GLU A 75 -1.24 21.45 7.35
C GLU A 75 -0.71 20.01 7.42
N PHE A 76 0.03 19.59 6.39
CA PHE A 76 0.59 18.25 6.32
C PHE A 76 1.64 17.99 7.42
N ASP A 77 2.45 19.00 7.76
CA ASP A 77 3.41 18.92 8.87
C ASP A 77 2.69 18.71 10.21
N ARG A 78 1.60 19.46 10.46
CA ARG A 78 0.76 19.27 11.65
C ARG A 78 0.13 17.88 11.69
N PHE A 79 -0.40 17.39 10.56
CA PHE A 79 -0.89 16.02 10.44
C PHE A 79 0.19 15.01 10.81
N ARG A 80 1.40 15.16 10.26
CA ARG A 80 2.52 14.27 10.53
C ARG A 80 2.90 14.26 12.01
N GLU A 81 2.96 15.41 12.65
CA GLU A 81 3.22 15.51 14.09
C GLU A 81 2.17 14.78 14.91
N GLU A 82 0.88 14.92 14.56
CA GLU A 82 -0.20 14.18 15.20
C GLU A 82 -0.03 12.67 15.02
N GLN A 83 0.32 12.22 13.81
CA GLN A 83 0.55 10.78 13.56
C GLN A 83 1.74 10.24 14.37
N GLN A 84 2.78 11.03 14.58
CA GLN A 84 3.95 10.62 15.38
C GLN A 84 3.63 10.48 16.87
N ARG A 85 2.60 11.16 17.38
CA ARG A 85 2.14 11.04 18.77
C ARG A 85 1.36 9.75 19.02
N ILE A 86 0.88 9.07 17.97
CA ILE A 86 0.16 7.81 18.10
C ILE A 86 1.16 6.70 18.50
N PRO A 87 0.94 5.99 19.63
CA PRO A 87 1.84 4.92 20.04
C PRO A 87 1.91 3.80 19.00
N ALA A 88 3.12 3.31 18.71
CA ALA A 88 3.37 2.27 17.70
C ALA A 88 2.67 0.91 17.98
N ALA A 89 2.23 0.68 19.21
CA ALA A 89 1.47 -0.52 19.60
C ALA A 89 -0.06 -0.31 19.54
N SER A 90 -0.52 0.89 19.16
CA SER A 90 -1.94 1.20 19.08
C SER A 90 -2.57 0.60 17.84
N ILE A 91 -3.83 0.17 17.95
CA ILE A 91 -4.67 -0.18 16.80
C ILE A 91 -4.96 1.03 15.90
N LEU A 92 -4.66 2.25 16.37
CA LEU A 92 -4.79 3.50 15.63
C LEU A 92 -3.55 3.84 14.78
N VAL A 93 -2.53 2.98 14.75
CA VAL A 93 -1.33 3.22 13.93
C VAL A 93 -1.75 3.37 12.47
N ASN A 94 -1.44 4.53 11.92
CA ASN A 94 -1.74 4.82 10.53
C ASN A 94 -0.89 3.97 9.59
N PHE A 95 -1.57 3.28 8.68
CA PHE A 95 -0.94 2.48 7.65
C PHE A 95 -0.14 3.36 6.67
N TYR A 96 -0.57 4.61 6.47
CA TYR A 96 0.23 5.60 5.77
C TYR A 96 1.37 6.08 6.68
N ARG A 97 2.61 5.98 6.17
CA ARG A 97 3.78 6.60 6.78
C ARG A 97 4.08 7.91 6.05
N PRO A 98 3.83 9.07 6.66
CA PRO A 98 4.18 10.35 6.06
C PRO A 98 5.68 10.43 5.75
N PRO A 99 6.08 11.04 4.62
CA PRO A 99 7.49 11.26 4.31
C PRO A 99 8.15 12.14 5.38
N LYS A 100 9.47 11.98 5.52
CA LYS A 100 10.27 12.80 6.45
C LYS A 100 10.33 14.26 6.03
N ASP A 101 10.33 14.53 4.74
CA ASP A 101 10.38 15.87 4.18
C ASP A 101 9.07 16.16 3.45
N THR A 102 8.41 17.25 3.85
CA THR A 102 7.16 17.69 3.24
C THR A 102 7.49 18.55 2.02
N PRO A 103 6.97 18.25 0.82
CA PRO A 103 7.18 19.11 -0.34
C PRO A 103 6.63 20.52 -0.08
N ALA A 104 7.36 21.56 -0.51
CA ALA A 104 6.91 22.94 -0.35
C ALA A 104 5.58 23.23 -1.07
N SER A 105 5.27 22.47 -2.13
CA SER A 105 3.99 22.52 -2.84
C SER A 105 2.82 21.90 -2.08
N GLY A 106 3.06 21.31 -0.91
CA GLY A 106 2.10 20.47 -0.22
C GLY A 106 2.04 19.04 -0.76
N VAL A 107 1.12 18.25 -0.21
CA VAL A 107 0.92 16.84 -0.56
C VAL A 107 -0.41 16.67 -1.26
N GLU A 108 -0.35 16.13 -2.48
CA GLU A 108 -1.55 15.83 -3.26
C GLU A 108 -2.26 14.57 -2.75
N VAL A 109 -3.58 14.66 -2.66
CA VAL A 109 -4.47 13.56 -2.28
C VAL A 109 -5.49 13.36 -3.39
N ILE A 110 -5.53 12.15 -3.97
CA ILE A 110 -6.45 11.80 -5.06
C ILE A 110 -7.23 10.55 -4.68
N PHE A 111 -8.55 10.65 -4.65
CA PHE A 111 -9.44 9.51 -4.43
C PHE A 111 -9.96 8.94 -5.75
N SER A 112 -10.11 7.63 -5.80
CA SER A 112 -10.88 6.89 -6.81
C SER A 112 -11.88 5.98 -6.13
N ASP A 113 -12.74 5.34 -6.91
CA ASP A 113 -13.66 4.29 -6.41
C ASP A 113 -12.97 3.08 -5.77
N ARG A 114 -11.67 2.92 -5.96
CA ARG A 114 -10.93 1.72 -5.53
C ARG A 114 -9.83 1.99 -4.52
N GLY A 115 -9.58 3.26 -4.18
CA GLY A 115 -8.45 3.61 -3.35
C GLY A 115 -8.11 5.09 -3.37
N VAL A 116 -7.08 5.43 -2.62
CA VAL A 116 -6.57 6.79 -2.46
C VAL A 116 -5.08 6.82 -2.74
N LEU A 117 -4.64 7.86 -3.43
CA LEU A 117 -3.25 8.22 -3.62
C LEU A 117 -2.93 9.40 -2.70
N VAL A 118 -1.91 9.26 -1.84
CA VAL A 118 -1.41 10.31 -0.94
C VAL A 118 0.06 10.54 -1.25
N GLY A 119 0.37 11.64 -1.94
CA GLY A 119 1.66 11.84 -2.59
C GLY A 119 1.93 10.70 -3.56
N ASP A 120 2.99 9.93 -3.32
CA ASP A 120 3.35 8.75 -4.12
C ASP A 120 2.80 7.42 -3.56
N GLY A 121 2.11 7.45 -2.42
CA GLY A 121 1.59 6.27 -1.75
C GLY A 121 0.18 5.93 -2.18
N TYR A 122 -0.01 4.82 -2.89
CA TYR A 122 -1.35 4.31 -3.22
C TYR A 122 -1.85 3.29 -2.19
N PHE A 123 -3.09 3.50 -1.74
CA PHE A 123 -3.77 2.70 -0.75
C PHE A 123 -5.08 2.16 -1.32
N PRO A 124 -5.20 0.85 -1.59
CA PRO A 124 -6.43 0.27 -2.07
C PRO A 124 -7.49 0.24 -0.95
N LEU A 125 -8.70 0.68 -1.30
CA LEU A 125 -9.90 0.75 -0.46
C LEU A 125 -10.99 -0.11 -1.09
N SER A 126 -10.87 -1.43 -0.95
CA SER A 126 -11.82 -2.39 -1.50
C SER A 126 -12.86 -2.77 -0.45
N PRO A 127 -14.18 -2.74 -0.71
CA PRO A 127 -15.18 -3.26 0.22
C PRO A 127 -15.17 -4.80 0.32
N THR A 128 -14.53 -5.49 -0.63
CA THR A 128 -14.48 -6.95 -0.69
C THR A 128 -13.05 -7.49 -0.66
N GLY A 129 -12.91 -8.79 -0.39
CA GLY A 129 -11.63 -9.52 -0.40
C GLY A 129 -11.01 -9.73 0.98
N LYS A 130 -9.75 -10.19 1.00
CA LYS A 130 -9.01 -10.54 2.23
C LYS A 130 -8.58 -9.32 3.04
N ARG A 131 -8.31 -8.18 2.38
CA ARG A 131 -8.11 -6.86 2.99
C ARG A 131 -9.25 -5.99 2.52
N ARG A 132 -10.24 -5.77 3.39
CA ARG A 132 -11.46 -5.05 3.03
C ARG A 132 -11.69 -3.84 3.91
N LEU A 133 -12.29 -2.81 3.33
CA LEU A 133 -12.78 -1.63 4.00
C LEU A 133 -13.99 -2.01 4.85
N GLN A 134 -13.94 -1.64 6.13
CA GLN A 134 -14.98 -1.93 7.12
C GLN A 134 -15.68 -0.67 7.60
N SER A 135 -14.96 0.45 7.72
CA SER A 135 -15.53 1.72 8.16
C SER A 135 -14.83 2.89 7.47
N VAL A 136 -15.56 3.98 7.33
CA VAL A 136 -15.02 5.28 6.94
C VAL A 136 -15.62 6.35 7.85
N ALA A 137 -14.81 7.30 8.30
CA ALA A 137 -15.26 8.39 9.14
C ALA A 137 -14.52 9.68 8.83
N TYR A 138 -15.24 10.79 8.84
CA TYR A 138 -14.62 12.12 8.87
C TYR A 138 -14.26 12.49 10.30
N VAL A 139 -12.99 12.79 10.54
CA VAL A 139 -12.45 13.18 11.84
C VAL A 139 -12.15 14.67 11.80
N ALA A 140 -12.85 15.44 12.64
CA ALA A 140 -12.67 16.88 12.80
C ALA A 140 -11.42 17.23 13.64
N SER A 141 -10.27 16.66 13.26
CA SER A 141 -8.94 17.00 13.80
C SER A 141 -8.40 18.30 13.17
N ASP A 142 -7.22 18.74 13.61
CA ASP A 142 -6.49 19.87 13.00
C ASP A 142 -5.08 19.41 12.55
N PRO A 143 -4.87 19.16 11.24
CA PRO A 143 -5.82 19.32 10.15
C PRO A 143 -6.89 18.23 10.12
N PRO A 144 -8.05 18.45 9.46
CA PRO A 144 -9.09 17.43 9.37
C PRO A 144 -8.59 16.19 8.62
N THR A 145 -9.13 15.02 8.98
CA THR A 145 -8.70 13.74 8.39
C THR A 145 -9.89 12.86 8.04
N ILE A 146 -9.73 12.00 7.02
CA ILE A 146 -10.63 10.86 6.78
C ILE A 146 -9.94 9.61 7.32
N GLU A 147 -10.63 8.90 8.20
CA GLU A 147 -10.18 7.63 8.75
C GLU A 147 -10.88 6.47 8.05
N PHE A 148 -10.10 5.52 7.53
CA PHE A 148 -10.57 4.28 6.93
C PHE A 148 -10.14 3.10 7.82
N GLY A 149 -11.11 2.38 8.36
CA GLY A 149 -10.88 1.13 9.08
C GLY A 149 -10.87 -0.05 8.11
N MET A 150 -9.75 -0.76 8.03
CA MET A 150 -9.55 -1.92 7.18
C MET A 150 -9.44 -3.19 8.04
N VAL A 151 -10.02 -4.28 7.55
CA VAL A 151 -9.86 -5.61 8.14
C VAL A 151 -9.05 -6.48 7.20
N ILE A 152 -7.98 -7.07 7.71
CA ILE A 152 -7.24 -8.13 7.04
C ILE A 152 -7.60 -9.47 7.68
N THR A 153 -8.06 -10.41 6.87
CA THR A 153 -8.28 -11.80 7.26
C THR A 153 -7.15 -12.66 6.71
N THR A 154 -6.33 -13.22 7.60
CA THR A 154 -5.26 -14.16 7.27
C THR A 154 -5.54 -15.53 7.85
N SER A 155 -5.13 -16.58 7.14
CA SER A 155 -5.12 -17.94 7.68
C SER A 155 -3.72 -18.23 8.18
N VAL A 156 -3.59 -18.47 9.48
CA VAL A 156 -2.32 -18.80 10.12
C VAL A 156 -2.34 -20.28 10.47
N ARG A 157 -1.31 -21.00 10.05
CA ARG A 157 -1.13 -22.40 10.41
C ARG A 157 -0.71 -22.46 11.88
N THR A 158 -1.54 -23.06 12.73
CA THR A 158 -1.25 -23.19 14.17
C THR A 158 -0.64 -24.55 14.51
N SER A 159 -0.83 -25.56 13.65
CA SER A 159 -0.21 -26.88 13.78
C SER A 159 -0.05 -27.55 12.41
N SER A 160 0.55 -28.75 12.37
CA SER A 160 0.66 -29.56 11.15
C SER A 160 -0.70 -29.84 10.49
N LEU A 161 -1.81 -29.82 11.24
CA LEU A 161 -3.16 -30.17 10.77
C LEU A 161 -4.20 -29.06 10.99
N THR A 162 -3.85 -27.94 11.63
CA THR A 162 -4.81 -26.90 12.02
C THR A 162 -4.46 -25.54 11.45
N TYR A 163 -5.47 -24.88 10.90
CA TYR A 163 -5.43 -23.50 10.46
C TYR A 163 -6.40 -22.68 11.31
N ALA A 164 -5.91 -21.57 11.87
CA ALA A 164 -6.74 -20.58 12.52
C ALA A 164 -6.90 -19.38 11.58
N THR A 165 -8.08 -18.75 11.64
CA THR A 165 -8.29 -17.47 10.95
C THR A 165 -8.00 -16.35 11.92
N GLN A 166 -7.04 -15.49 11.56
CA GLN A 166 -6.72 -14.29 12.31
C GLN A 166 -7.29 -13.07 11.58
N ARG A 167 -7.87 -12.15 12.35
CA ARG A 167 -8.30 -10.84 11.87
C ARG A 167 -7.37 -9.79 12.45
N ALA A 168 -6.81 -8.96 11.58
CA ALA A 168 -6.05 -7.78 11.96
C ALA A 168 -6.81 -6.53 11.50
N LEU A 169 -6.79 -5.50 12.34
CA LEU A 169 -7.35 -4.19 12.03
C LEU A 169 -6.21 -3.27 11.61
N GLU A 170 -6.40 -2.56 10.49
CA GLU A 170 -5.52 -1.48 10.06
C GLU A 170 -6.33 -0.20 9.93
N THR A 171 -5.72 0.92 10.31
CA THR A 171 -6.34 2.24 10.16
C THR A 171 -5.54 3.04 9.14
N LEU A 172 -6.20 3.60 8.14
CA LEU A 172 -5.60 4.56 7.21
C LEU A 172 -6.20 5.94 7.49
N ARG A 173 -5.37 6.90 7.89
CA ARG A 173 -5.78 8.30 8.04
C ARG A 173 -5.21 9.11 6.89
N VAL A 174 -6.09 9.84 6.20
CA VAL A 174 -5.76 10.68 5.06
C VAL A 174 -6.06 12.14 5.42
N PRO A 175 -5.09 13.05 5.28
CA PRO A 175 -5.31 14.46 5.58
C PRO A 175 -6.23 15.12 4.55
N VAL A 176 -7.06 16.03 5.03
CA VAL A 176 -8.01 16.83 4.25
C VAL A 176 -7.56 18.28 4.33
N ALA A 177 -7.42 18.92 3.18
CA ALA A 177 -7.14 20.35 3.15
C ALA A 177 -8.33 21.13 3.73
N THR A 178 -8.07 22.23 4.45
CA THR A 178 -9.14 23.00 5.12
C THR A 178 -10.24 23.49 4.17
N ASP A 179 -9.90 23.76 2.91
CA ASP A 179 -10.83 24.17 1.84
C ASP A 179 -11.57 22.98 1.19
N ALA A 180 -11.08 21.75 1.36
CA ALA A 180 -11.62 20.54 0.75
C ALA A 180 -12.64 19.79 1.64
N ARG A 181 -13.04 20.34 2.80
CA ARG A 181 -13.94 19.66 3.77
C ARG A 181 -15.25 19.17 3.17
N ARG A 182 -15.87 19.98 2.28
CA ARG A 182 -17.12 19.61 1.60
C ARG A 182 -16.92 18.39 0.70
N GLN A 183 -15.83 18.37 -0.08
CA GLN A 183 -15.48 17.28 -0.96
C GLN A 183 -15.09 16.01 -0.17
N ALA A 184 -14.45 16.17 0.99
CA ALA A 184 -14.17 15.07 1.90
C ALA A 184 -15.44 14.41 2.44
N GLY A 185 -16.50 15.18 2.72
CA GLY A 185 -17.82 14.65 3.06
C GLY A 185 -18.39 13.75 1.96
N GLU A 186 -18.36 14.21 0.71
CA GLU A 186 -18.81 13.42 -0.44
C GLU A 186 -18.02 12.11 -0.61
N VAL A 187 -16.71 12.13 -0.33
CA VAL A 187 -15.86 10.94 -0.34
C VAL A 187 -16.30 9.96 0.75
N VAL A 188 -16.53 10.44 1.98
CA VAL A 188 -16.97 9.62 3.11
C VAL A 188 -18.32 8.96 2.79
N ASP A 189 -19.30 9.73 2.31
CA ASP A 189 -20.63 9.21 1.95
C ASP A 189 -20.55 8.15 0.85
N ARG A 190 -19.69 8.37 -0.15
CA ARG A 190 -19.50 7.43 -1.26
C ARG A 190 -18.89 6.11 -0.80
N PHE A 191 -17.86 6.15 0.04
CA PHE A 191 -17.24 4.93 0.57
C PHE A 191 -18.16 4.23 1.59
N GLN A 192 -18.92 4.97 2.39
CA GLN A 192 -19.92 4.39 3.28
C GLN A 192 -20.98 3.63 2.46
N SER A 193 -21.49 4.23 1.39
CA SER A 193 -22.41 3.58 0.46
C SER A 193 -21.80 2.37 -0.26
N ALA A 194 -20.47 2.31 -0.41
CA ALA A 194 -19.79 1.15 -0.99
C ALA A 194 -19.64 0.01 0.03
N ILE A 195 -19.43 0.33 1.30
CA ILE A 195 -19.40 -0.63 2.42
C ILE A 195 -20.79 -1.27 2.58
N ASP A 196 -21.85 -0.45 2.58
CA ASP A 196 -23.22 -0.92 2.82
C ASP A 196 -23.75 -1.85 1.70
N ARG A 197 -23.13 -1.83 0.51
CA ARG A 197 -23.48 -2.66 -0.64
C ARG A 197 -22.64 -3.93 -0.80
N GLY A 198 -21.51 -4.03 -0.09
CA GLY A 198 -20.51 -5.11 -0.25
C GLY A 198 -20.70 -6.26 0.72
#